data_AF-A0A9W6FUA0-F1
#
_entry.id   AF-A0A9W6FUA0-F1
#
_cell.length_a   1.000
_cell.length_b   1.000
_cell.length_c   1.000
_cell.angle_alpha   90.00
_cell.angle_beta   90.00
_cell.angle_gamma   90.00
#
_symmetry.space_group_name_H-M   'P 1'
#
loop_
_entity.id
_entity.type
_entity.pdbx_description
1 polymer ?
#
loop_
_entity_poly.entity_id
_entity_poly.type
_entity_poly.pdbx_seq_one_letter_code
_entity_poly.pdbx_strand_id
1 'polypeptide(L)'
;MLYGDLGDVDIFKIHKRSGKVSLLKYDDFDGKPLPELQERVKVNLRRQFIEVFDHRSPDRQEILYFKERYVAKDHPKRAMWEEFSRCLQNLDLDLNTGYGPSKQELLSLLAGKGLTIDIKRAGNSAEVNEQE
;
A
#
# COMPACT_ATOMS: atom_id res chain seq x y z
N MET A 1 22.44 -12.86 -15.70
CA MET A 1 21.69 -11.87 -14.89
C MET A 1 20.41 -12.53 -14.44
N LEU A 2 20.28 -12.83 -13.15
CA LEU A 2 19.03 -13.31 -12.55
C LEU A 2 18.16 -12.06 -12.30
N TYR A 3 16.96 -12.00 -12.86
CA TYR A 3 16.06 -10.87 -12.61
C TYR A 3 15.55 -10.96 -11.17
N GLY A 4 15.73 -9.90 -10.38
CA GLY A 4 15.21 -9.79 -9.03
C GLY A 4 16.22 -10.16 -7.96
N ASP A 5 16.87 -9.13 -7.40
CA ASP A 5 17.24 -9.21 -5.99
C ASP A 5 15.92 -9.32 -5.22
N LEU A 6 15.62 -10.51 -4.70
CA LEU A 6 14.38 -10.78 -3.98
C LEU A 6 14.29 -9.99 -2.67
N GLY A 7 15.39 -9.36 -2.22
CA GLY A 7 15.43 -8.48 -1.06
C GLY A 7 14.51 -7.27 -1.16
N ASP A 8 14.08 -6.92 -2.38
CA ASP A 8 13.26 -5.75 -2.68
C ASP A 8 11.76 -6.05 -2.85
N VAL A 9 11.30 -7.27 -2.53
CA VAL A 9 9.88 -7.68 -2.69
C VAL A 9 9.18 -7.70 -1.34
N ASP A 10 8.05 -7.00 -1.24
CA ASP A 10 7.26 -6.95 -0.01
C ASP A 10 6.21 -8.06 0.07
N ILE A 11 5.50 -8.33 -1.04
CA ILE A 11 4.40 -9.32 -1.06
C ILE A 11 4.57 -10.34 -2.18
N PHE A 12 4.39 -11.61 -1.81
CA PHE A 12 4.30 -12.75 -2.72
C PHE A 12 2.85 -13.25 -2.83
N LYS A 13 2.25 -13.14 -4.00
CA LYS A 13 0.90 -13.66 -4.28
C LYS A 13 1.00 -14.96 -5.09
N ILE A 14 0.61 -16.08 -4.48
CA ILE A 14 0.64 -17.40 -5.10
C ILE A 14 -0.71 -17.70 -5.77
N HIS A 15 -0.70 -17.88 -7.09
CA HIS A 15 -1.88 -18.29 -7.88
C HIS A 15 -1.86 -19.81 -8.08
N LYS A 16 -2.25 -20.56 -7.05
CA LYS A 16 -2.16 -22.04 -7.01
C LYS A 16 -2.75 -22.73 -8.24
N ARG A 17 -3.92 -22.28 -8.71
CA ARG A 17 -4.63 -22.90 -9.85
C ARG A 17 -3.95 -22.66 -11.20
N SER A 18 -3.34 -21.50 -11.41
CA SER A 18 -2.72 -21.14 -12.70
C SER A 18 -1.22 -21.40 -12.75
N GLY A 19 -0.60 -21.80 -11.63
CA GLY A 19 0.85 -22.02 -11.55
C GLY A 19 1.65 -20.73 -11.74
N LYS A 20 1.11 -19.60 -11.25
CA LYS A 20 1.74 -18.28 -11.36
C LYS A 20 2.07 -17.72 -9.98
N VAL A 21 3.08 -16.87 -9.92
CA VAL A 21 3.40 -16.05 -8.74
C VAL A 21 3.40 -14.59 -9.18
N SER A 22 2.88 -13.70 -8.33
CA SER A 22 3.07 -12.26 -8.49
C SER A 22 3.92 -11.73 -7.34
N LEU A 23 4.96 -10.99 -7.68
CA LEU A 23 5.82 -10.26 -6.78
C LEU A 23 5.36 -8.80 -6.81
N LEU A 24 5.18 -8.19 -5.64
CA LEU A 24 4.74 -6.80 -5.50
C LEU A 24 5.78 -6.05 -4.67
N LYS A 25 6.28 -4.94 -5.23
CA LYS A 25 7.19 -4.01 -4.58
C LYS A 25 6.49 -2.67 -4.37
N TYR A 26 6.53 -2.17 -3.16
CA TYR A 26 5.99 -0.90 -2.75
C TYR A 26 7.11 0.12 -2.52
N ASP A 27 6.74 1.39 -2.38
CA ASP A 27 7.68 2.49 -2.16
C ASP A 27 8.27 2.51 -0.74
N ASP A 28 7.43 2.30 0.28
CA ASP A 28 7.83 2.19 1.67
C ASP A 28 6.81 1.37 2.46
N PHE A 29 6.90 0.04 2.31
CA PHE A 29 5.96 -0.91 2.91
C PHE A 29 5.88 -0.77 4.42
N ASP A 30 6.97 -0.44 5.09
CA ASP A 30 7.07 -0.44 6.56
C ASP A 30 6.80 0.93 7.19
N GLY A 31 7.16 2.01 6.52
CA GLY A 31 7.05 3.38 7.02
C GLY A 31 5.74 4.07 6.65
N LYS A 32 5.17 3.82 5.47
CA LYS A 32 3.91 4.47 5.04
C LYS A 32 2.68 3.66 5.44
N PRO A 33 1.62 4.27 6.00
CA PRO A 33 0.40 3.52 6.32
C PRO A 33 -0.32 3.01 5.07
N LEU A 34 -0.21 3.75 3.95
CA LEU A 34 -0.80 3.44 2.64
C LEU A 34 0.31 3.44 1.57
N PRO A 35 1.14 2.38 1.50
CA PRO A 35 2.24 2.33 0.57
C PRO A 35 1.74 2.10 -0.87
N GLU A 36 2.51 2.58 -1.83
CA GLU A 36 2.12 2.72 -3.24
C GLU A 36 2.89 1.71 -4.10
N LEU A 37 2.17 0.92 -4.91
CA LEU A 37 2.77 -0.13 -5.75
C LEU A 37 3.72 0.46 -6.78
N GLN A 38 5.00 0.09 -6.73
CA GLN A 38 6.02 0.58 -7.67
C GLN A 38 6.19 -0.38 -8.84
N GLU A 39 6.27 -1.68 -8.53
CA GLU A 39 6.52 -2.71 -9.53
C GLU A 39 5.72 -3.97 -9.20
N ARG A 40 5.20 -4.60 -10.25
CA ARG A 40 4.59 -5.93 -10.16
C ARG A 40 5.26 -6.84 -11.17
N VAL A 41 5.80 -7.97 -10.71
CA VAL A 41 6.35 -9.01 -11.58
C VAL A 41 5.45 -10.22 -11.54
N LYS A 42 4.93 -10.67 -12.69
CA LYS A 42 4.19 -11.93 -12.81
C LYS A 42 5.09 -13.00 -13.41
N VAL A 43 5.27 -14.08 -12.67
CA VAL A 43 6.05 -15.24 -13.11
C VAL A 43 5.09 -16.39 -13.39
N ASN A 44 5.10 -16.90 -14.61
CA ASN A 44 4.45 -18.15 -14.98
C ASN A 44 5.45 -19.29 -14.81
N LEU A 45 5.29 -20.06 -13.73
CA LEU A 45 6.24 -21.11 -13.35
C LEU A 45 6.25 -22.28 -14.34
N ARG A 46 5.11 -22.56 -15.01
CA ARG A 46 5.01 -23.65 -15.98
C ARG A 46 5.66 -23.32 -17.31
N ARG A 47 5.54 -22.07 -17.75
CA ARG A 47 6.06 -21.60 -19.04
C ARG A 47 7.42 -20.91 -18.92
N GLN A 48 7.95 -20.77 -17.70
CA GLN A 48 9.16 -20.00 -17.39
C GLN A 48 9.11 -18.59 -17.99
N PHE A 49 7.94 -17.95 -17.93
CA PHE A 49 7.68 -16.66 -18.56
C PHE A 49 7.50 -15.58 -17.49
N ILE A 50 8.12 -14.42 -17.71
CA ILE A 50 8.13 -13.29 -16.77
C ILE A 50 7.51 -12.07 -17.46
N GLU A 51 6.57 -11.43 -16.78
CA GLU A 51 5.96 -10.17 -17.18
C GLU A 51 6.24 -9.14 -16.09
N VAL A 52 6.81 -7.99 -16.46
CA VAL A 52 7.11 -6.90 -15.52
C VAL A 52 6.15 -5.75 -15.81
N PHE A 53 5.52 -5.22 -14.77
CA PHE A 53 4.58 -4.11 -14.84
C PHE A 53 5.11 -2.97 -13.97
N ASP A 54 5.39 -1.82 -14.60
CA ASP A 54 5.74 -0.58 -13.91
C ASP A 54 4.48 0.16 -13.48
N HIS A 55 4.37 0.45 -12.18
CA HIS A 55 3.25 1.14 -11.56
C HIS A 55 3.61 2.52 -11.00
N ARG A 56 4.82 3.03 -11.28
CA ARG A 56 5.28 4.38 -10.86
C ARG A 56 4.53 5.54 -11.49
N SER A 57 3.70 5.26 -12.51
CA SER A 57 2.96 6.30 -13.21
C SER A 57 1.75 6.75 -12.38
N PRO A 58 1.53 8.07 -12.17
CA PRO A 58 0.45 8.59 -11.32
C PRO A 58 -0.96 8.12 -11.69
N ASP A 59 -1.21 7.79 -12.97
CA ASP A 59 -2.48 7.28 -13.48
C ASP A 59 -2.75 5.80 -13.15
N ARG A 60 -1.73 5.05 -12.71
CA ARG A 60 -1.81 3.60 -12.41
C ARG A 60 -1.35 3.27 -10.99
N GLN A 61 -1.25 4.29 -10.15
CA GLN A 61 -0.72 4.17 -8.81
C GLN A 61 -1.74 3.47 -7.90
N GLU A 62 -1.53 2.18 -7.69
CA GLU A 62 -2.33 1.35 -6.78
C GLU A 62 -1.84 1.53 -5.34
N ILE A 63 -2.75 1.78 -4.40
CA ILE A 63 -2.47 1.85 -2.96
C ILE A 63 -2.70 0.48 -2.32
N LEU A 64 -1.82 0.09 -1.40
CA LEU A 64 -2.07 -1.05 -0.53
C LEU A 64 -2.86 -0.65 0.71
N TYR A 65 -4.12 -1.07 0.74
CA TYR A 65 -4.95 -1.02 1.93
C TYR A 65 -4.76 -2.28 2.78
N PHE A 66 -5.00 -2.15 4.09
CA PHE A 66 -5.02 -3.27 5.03
C PHE A 66 -3.72 -4.11 5.02
N LYS A 67 -2.56 -3.43 4.97
CA LYS A 67 -1.25 -4.10 4.82
C LYS A 67 -0.91 -5.05 5.98
N GLU A 68 -1.54 -4.87 7.14
CA GLU A 68 -1.43 -5.78 8.30
C GLU A 68 -1.83 -7.22 7.97
N ARG A 69 -2.67 -7.43 6.95
CA ARG A 69 -3.13 -8.75 6.51
C ARG A 69 -2.04 -9.54 5.80
N TYR A 70 -0.96 -8.89 5.39
CA TYR A 70 0.14 -9.50 4.61
C TYR A 70 1.36 -9.83 5.47
N VAL A 71 1.33 -9.55 6.77
CA VAL A 71 2.40 -9.87 7.71
C VAL A 71 1.97 -10.90 8.76
N ALA A 72 2.95 -11.53 9.39
CA ALA A 72 2.74 -12.47 10.49
C ALA A 72 2.09 -11.79 11.71
N LYS A 73 1.48 -12.58 12.61
CA LYS A 73 0.75 -12.05 13.79
C LYS A 73 1.65 -11.36 14.81
N ASP A 74 2.91 -11.76 14.86
CA ASP A 74 3.97 -11.26 15.72
C ASP A 74 4.77 -10.11 15.11
N HIS A 75 4.38 -9.61 13.92
CA HIS A 75 5.07 -8.50 13.30
C HIS A 75 4.99 -7.24 14.18
N PRO A 76 6.12 -6.58 14.49
CA PRO A 76 6.19 -5.55 15.54
C PRO A 76 5.30 -4.33 15.27
N LYS A 77 5.11 -3.98 13.99
CA LYS A 77 4.27 -2.85 13.57
C LYS A 77 2.80 -3.20 13.32
N ARG A 78 2.42 -4.48 13.40
CA ARG A 78 1.09 -4.95 13.00
C ARG A 78 -0.04 -4.29 13.78
N ALA A 79 0.09 -4.20 15.10
CA ALA A 79 -0.94 -3.58 15.96
C ALA A 79 -1.20 -2.11 15.59
N MET A 80 -0.13 -1.36 15.26
CA MET A 80 -0.24 0.02 14.78
C MET A 80 -1.00 0.09 13.46
N TRP A 81 -0.73 -0.82 12.53
CA TRP A 81 -1.43 -0.88 11.24
C TRP A 81 -2.89 -1.31 11.39
N GLU A 82 -3.21 -2.21 12.32
CA GLU A 82 -4.60 -2.60 12.64
C GLU A 82 -5.41 -1.40 13.16
N GLU A 83 -4.81 -0.54 13.99
CA GLU A 83 -5.47 0.69 14.46
C GLU A 83 -5.73 1.65 13.29
N PHE A 84 -4.74 1.87 12.43
CA PHE A 84 -4.90 2.70 11.24
C PHE A 84 -6.02 2.17 10.34
N SER A 85 -6.06 0.86 10.10
CA SER A 85 -7.10 0.19 9.32
C SER A 85 -8.49 0.36 9.94
N ARG A 86 -8.61 0.38 11.27
CA ARG A 86 -9.88 0.67 11.96
C ARG A 86 -10.31 2.13 11.75
N CYS A 87 -9.39 3.08 11.86
CA CYS A 87 -9.66 4.49 11.55
C CYS A 87 -10.15 4.66 10.10
N LEU A 88 -9.50 3.98 9.15
CA LEU A 88 -9.86 4.03 7.73
C LEU A 88 -11.28 3.49 7.47
N GLN A 89 -11.66 2.39 8.11
CA GLN A 89 -13.00 1.80 7.99
C GLN A 89 -14.11 2.74 8.48
N ASN A 90 -13.82 3.61 9.45
CA ASN A 90 -14.78 4.60 9.96
C ASN A 90 -15.00 5.78 9.00
N LEU A 91 -14.24 5.89 7.91
CA LEU A 91 -14.35 7.00 6.95
C LEU A 91 -15.44 6.82 5.89
N ASP A 92 -16.21 5.72 5.95
CA ASP A 92 -17.27 5.38 4.99
C ASP A 92 -16.76 5.34 3.53
N LEU A 93 -15.57 4.77 3.35
CA LEU A 93 -14.95 4.57 2.05
C LEU A 93 -15.46 3.27 1.42
N ASP A 94 -15.76 3.29 0.11
CA ASP A 94 -16.01 2.04 -0.62
C ASP A 94 -14.67 1.31 -0.87
N LEU A 95 -14.33 0.42 0.06
CA LEU A 95 -13.15 -0.43 0.00
C LEU A 95 -13.45 -1.81 -0.61
N ASN A 96 -14.67 -2.01 -1.17
CA ASN A 96 -15.09 -3.29 -1.73
C ASN A 96 -14.73 -3.46 -3.21
N THR A 97 -14.38 -2.39 -3.91
CA THR A 97 -13.72 -2.50 -5.21
C THR A 97 -12.37 -3.17 -4.97
N GLY A 98 -11.97 -4.16 -5.77
CA GLY A 98 -10.88 -5.08 -5.39
C GLY A 98 -9.52 -4.47 -4.99
N TYR A 99 -9.28 -3.19 -5.28
CA TYR A 99 -8.10 -2.42 -4.88
C TYR A 99 -8.42 -1.17 -4.04
N GLY A 100 -9.68 -0.91 -3.69
CA GLY A 100 -10.14 0.33 -3.06
C GLY A 100 -10.06 1.54 -4.01
N PRO A 101 -10.32 2.76 -3.48
CA PRO A 101 -10.20 3.98 -4.25
C PRO A 101 -8.74 4.24 -4.64
N SER A 102 -8.55 4.84 -5.80
CA SER A 102 -7.25 5.34 -6.25
C SER A 102 -6.70 6.41 -5.30
N LYS A 103 -5.40 6.71 -5.41
CA LYS A 103 -4.77 7.79 -4.62
C LYS A 103 -5.48 9.12 -4.78
N GLN A 104 -5.90 9.47 -5.99
CA GLN A 104 -6.55 10.75 -6.27
C GLN A 104 -7.95 10.81 -5.64
N GLU A 105 -8.72 9.73 -5.74
CA GLU A 105 -10.05 9.61 -5.12
C GLU A 105 -9.94 9.66 -3.60
N LEU A 106 -9.00 8.91 -3.01
CA LEU A 106 -8.75 8.93 -1.58
C LEU A 106 -8.39 10.33 -1.08
N LEU A 107 -7.45 11.02 -1.74
CA LEU A 107 -7.04 12.36 -1.36
C LEU A 107 -8.21 13.35 -1.44
N SER A 108 -9.07 13.22 -2.45
CA SER A 108 -10.27 14.05 -2.60
C SER A 108 -11.27 13.81 -1.46
N LEU A 109 -11.48 12.55 -1.07
CA LEU A 109 -12.38 12.17 0.02
C LEU A 109 -11.85 12.63 1.38
N LEU A 110 -10.54 12.49 1.62
CA LEU A 110 -9.89 12.94 2.85
C LEU A 110 -9.91 14.47 2.97
N ALA A 111 -9.62 15.18 1.88
CA ALA A 111 -9.69 16.64 1.83
C ALA A 111 -11.10 17.15 2.14
N GLY A 112 -12.15 16.50 1.59
CA GLY A 112 -13.55 16.81 1.92
C GLY A 112 -13.91 16.64 3.40
N LYS A 113 -13.15 15.80 4.14
CA LYS A 113 -13.30 15.60 5.59
C LYS A 113 -12.27 16.40 6.42
N GLY A 114 -11.41 17.20 5.78
CA GLY A 114 -10.33 17.95 6.46
C GLY A 114 -9.23 17.06 7.04
N LEU A 115 -8.98 15.90 6.45
CA LEU A 115 -8.02 14.90 6.90
C LEU A 115 -6.82 14.78 5.94
N THR A 116 -5.67 14.40 6.48
CA THR A 116 -4.47 14.02 5.73
C THR A 116 -4.46 12.52 5.44
N ILE A 117 -3.51 12.05 4.62
CA ILE A 117 -3.33 10.62 4.30
C ILE A 117 -3.04 9.75 5.52
N ASP A 118 -2.52 10.34 6.60
CA ASP A 118 -2.32 9.69 7.90
C ASP A 118 -3.59 9.70 8.78
N ILE A 119 -4.74 10.11 8.23
CA ILE A 119 -6.02 10.24 8.94
C ILE A 119 -5.91 11.22 10.13
N LYS A 120 -5.13 12.29 9.96
CA LYS A 120 -5.00 13.38 10.94
C LYS A 120 -5.70 14.63 10.43
N ARG A 121 -6.21 15.48 11.32
CA ARG A 121 -6.78 16.77 10.91
C ARG A 121 -5.72 17.62 10.23
N ALA A 122 -6.03 18.13 9.05
CA ALA A 122 -5.20 19.10 8.32
C ALA A 122 -5.28 20.46 9.05
N GLY A 123 -4.56 20.60 10.17
CA GLY A 123 -4.61 21.84 10.97
C GLY A 123 -4.16 21.73 12.42
N ASN A 124 -3.11 20.97 12.74
CA ASN A 124 -2.40 21.13 14.02
C ASN A 124 -0.94 20.68 13.90
N SER A 125 -0.16 21.44 13.13
CA SER A 125 1.27 21.60 13.40
C SER A 125 1.39 22.89 14.19
N ALA A 126 1.69 22.78 15.47
CA ALA A 126 1.93 23.93 16.33
C ALA A 126 3.10 24.76 15.76
N GLU A 127 2.79 25.97 15.28
CA GLU A 127 3.75 27.07 15.33
C GLU A 127 3.83 27.52 16.79
N VAL A 128 4.71 26.89 17.56
CA VAL A 128 5.33 27.55 18.72
C VAL A 128 6.75 27.84 18.28
N ASN A 129 6.93 29.00 17.66
CA ASN A 129 8.25 29.54 17.43
C ASN A 129 8.65 30.26 18.72
N GLU A 130 9.67 29.73 19.37
CA GLU A 130 10.32 30.28 20.55
C GLU A 130 10.82 31.71 20.25
N GLN A 131 10.29 32.67 21.01
CA GLN A 131 10.98 33.93 21.29
C GLN A 131 11.52 33.81 22.71
N GLU A 132 12.82 33.55 22.84
CA GLU A 132 13.81 34.20 23.73
C GLU A 132 15.13 33.41 23.75
#